data_AF-A0A7G1IFD7-F1
#
_entry.id   AF-A0A7G1IFD7-F1
#
_cell.length_a   1.000
_cell.length_b   1.000
_cell.length_c   1.000
_cell.angle_alpha   90.00
_cell.angle_beta   90.00
_cell.angle_gamma   90.00
#
_symmetry.space_group_name_H-M   'P 1'
#
loop_
_entity.id
_entity.type
_entity.pdbx_description
1 polymer ?
#
loop_
_entity_poly.entity_id
_entity_poly.type
_entity_poly.pdbx_seq_one_letter_code
_entity_poly.pdbx_strand_id
1 'polypeptide(L)'
;MCADVGDAADVAAALEGARHIMVERAAEDAELVGAIREKFWAQGTLGSAPWSQDVAKSAAAQNFRDYFGFSESLQTMPSHRVLAVLRGEKERSLP
;
A
#
# COMPACT_ATOMS: atom_id res chain seq x y z
N MET A 1 -2.77 -29.55 -40.80
CA MET A 1 -3.53 -28.60 -39.98
C MET A 1 -2.52 -27.92 -39.07
N CYS A 2 -1.84 -26.89 -39.58
CA CYS A 2 -0.84 -26.18 -38.81
C CYS A 2 -1.56 -25.41 -37.71
N ALA A 3 -1.19 -25.69 -36.46
CA ALA A 3 -1.72 -25.02 -35.29
C ALA A 3 -1.46 -23.51 -35.41
N ASP A 4 -2.51 -22.73 -35.19
CA ASP A 4 -2.46 -21.29 -34.90
C ASP A 4 -1.33 -21.03 -33.91
N VAL A 5 -0.30 -20.33 -34.36
CA VAL A 5 0.67 -19.70 -33.48
C VAL A 5 -0.12 -18.64 -32.72
N GLY A 6 -0.32 -18.88 -31.42
CA GLY A 6 -1.24 -18.15 -30.55
C GLY A 6 -1.21 -16.64 -30.76
N ASP A 7 -2.41 -16.07 -30.83
CA ASP A 7 -2.64 -14.63 -30.91
C ASP A 7 -1.93 -13.88 -29.78
N ALA A 8 -1.53 -12.63 -30.01
CA ALA A 8 -0.80 -11.83 -29.01
C ALA A 8 -1.58 -11.68 -27.69
N ALA A 9 -2.92 -11.72 -27.74
CA ALA A 9 -3.75 -11.71 -26.54
C ALA A 9 -3.61 -13.00 -25.71
N ASP A 10 -3.43 -14.16 -26.35
CA ASP A 10 -3.24 -15.46 -25.68
C ASP A 10 -1.87 -15.53 -24.99
N VAL A 11 -0.82 -15.01 -25.64
CA VAL A 11 0.51 -14.90 -25.03
C VAL A 11 0.48 -13.96 -23.81
N ALA A 12 -0.18 -12.81 -23.90
CA ALA A 12 -0.30 -11.87 -22.78
C ALA A 12 -1.09 -12.49 -21.61
N ALA A 13 -2.20 -13.19 -21.90
CA ALA A 13 -2.98 -13.89 -20.89
C ALA A 13 -2.20 -15.02 -20.22
N ALA A 14 -1.39 -15.77 -20.97
CA ALA A 14 -0.52 -16.81 -20.42
C ALA A 14 0.55 -16.23 -19.48
N LEU A 15 1.18 -15.10 -19.84
CA LEU A 15 2.13 -14.40 -18.97
C LEU A 15 1.47 -13.81 -17.73
N GLU A 16 0.23 -13.32 -17.86
CA GLU A 16 -0.58 -12.88 -16.73
C GLU A 16 -0.81 -14.04 -15.75
N GLY A 17 -1.32 -15.17 -16.23
CA GLY A 17 -1.56 -16.35 -15.40
C GLY A 17 -0.28 -16.86 -14.74
N ALA A 18 0.83 -16.93 -15.48
CA ALA A 18 2.13 -17.29 -14.91
C ALA A 18 2.56 -16.34 -13.79
N ARG A 19 2.35 -15.03 -13.95
CA ARG A 19 2.66 -14.04 -12.90
C ARG A 19 1.81 -14.24 -11.65
N HIS A 20 0.52 -14.52 -11.80
CA HIS A 20 -0.38 -14.77 -10.67
C HIS A 20 0.07 -15.99 -9.88
N ILE A 21 0.38 -17.10 -10.56
CA ILE A 21 0.90 -18.32 -9.92
C ILE A 21 2.19 -18.02 -9.13
N MET A 22 3.10 -17.22 -9.71
CA MET A 22 4.35 -16.85 -9.03
C MET A 22 4.10 -15.97 -7.80
N VAL A 23 3.16 -15.02 -7.88
CA VAL A 23 2.79 -14.15 -6.75
C VAL A 23 2.14 -14.96 -5.64
N GLU A 24 1.23 -15.88 -5.96
CA GLU A 24 0.59 -16.78 -4.98
C GLU A 24 1.64 -17.60 -4.23
N ARG A 25 2.55 -18.27 -4.97
CA ARG A 25 3.65 -19.03 -4.36
C ARG A 25 4.53 -18.18 -3.46
N ALA A 26 4.87 -16.97 -3.88
CA ALA A 26 5.68 -16.05 -3.09
C ALA A 26 4.95 -15.57 -1.82
N ALA A 27 3.63 -15.41 -1.88
CA ALA A 27 2.82 -14.99 -0.74
C ALA A 27 2.60 -16.11 0.30
N GLU A 28 2.72 -17.37 -0.10
CA GLU A 28 2.58 -18.55 0.77
C GLU A 28 3.92 -19.04 1.38
N ASP A 29 5.05 -18.55 0.87
CA ASP A 29 6.38 -18.85 1.42
C ASP A 29 6.61 -18.10 2.75
N ALA A 30 6.64 -18.85 3.85
CA ALA A 30 6.76 -18.29 5.20
C ALA A 30 8.11 -17.59 5.46
N GLU A 31 9.21 -18.09 4.88
CA GLU A 31 10.53 -17.49 5.05
C GLU A 31 10.59 -16.15 4.31
N LEU A 32 10.07 -16.12 3.08
CA LEU A 32 10.00 -14.90 2.28
C LEU A 32 9.10 -13.84 2.93
N VAL A 33 7.90 -14.24 3.37
CA VAL A 33 6.96 -13.35 4.06
C VAL A 33 7.59 -12.81 5.36
N GLY A 34 8.29 -13.66 6.11
CA GLY A 34 9.04 -13.26 7.30
C GLY A 34 10.07 -12.18 7.01
N ALA A 35 10.94 -12.42 6.03
CA ALA A 35 11.99 -11.48 5.63
C ALA A 35 11.43 -10.13 5.13
N ILE A 36 10.32 -10.16 4.38
CA ILE A 36 9.63 -8.95 3.92
C ILE A 36 9.07 -8.16 5.11
N ARG A 37 8.43 -8.83 6.08
CA ARG A 37 7.90 -8.18 7.29
C ARG A 37 8.99 -7.52 8.10
N GLU A 38 10.11 -8.20 8.32
CA GLU A 38 11.25 -7.63 9.04
C GLU A 38 11.81 -6.40 8.32
N LYS A 39 11.99 -6.49 7.00
CA LYS A 39 12.46 -5.35 6.20
C LYS A 39 11.48 -4.18 6.24
N PHE A 40 10.19 -4.45 6.07
CA PHE A 40 9.14 -3.43 6.18
C PHE A 40 9.18 -2.76 7.55
N TRP A 41 9.37 -3.53 8.62
CA TRP A 41 9.39 -2.99 9.97
C TRP A 41 10.67 -2.24 10.30
N ALA A 42 11.79 -2.57 9.66
CA ALA A 42 13.05 -1.84 9.84
C ALA A 42 13.14 -0.54 9.03
N GLN A 43 12.53 -0.51 7.84
CA GLN A 43 12.76 0.55 6.85
C GLN A 43 11.50 1.32 6.43
N GLY A 44 10.32 0.86 6.85
CA GLY A 44 9.06 1.44 6.44
C GLY A 44 8.85 2.83 7.03
N THR A 45 8.12 3.64 6.26
CA THR A 45 7.76 5.02 6.61
C THR A 45 6.25 5.14 6.48
N LEU A 46 5.63 5.75 7.48
CA LEU A 46 4.22 6.11 7.44
C LEU A 46 4.11 7.51 6.83
N GLY A 47 3.50 7.56 5.64
CA GLY A 47 3.16 8.81 4.97
C GLY A 47 1.65 9.08 5.02
N SER A 48 1.25 10.33 5.16
CA SER A 48 -0.16 10.73 5.07
C SER A 48 -0.35 12.04 4.31
N ALA A 49 -1.50 12.13 3.64
CA ALA A 49 -1.94 13.29 2.87
C ALA A 49 -3.45 13.44 3.07
N PRO A 50 -4.09 14.57 2.74
CA PRO A 50 -5.55 14.62 2.71
C PRO A 50 -6.10 13.70 1.60
N TRP A 51 -7.25 13.07 1.83
CA TRP A 51 -7.90 12.16 0.86
C TRP A 51 -8.15 12.83 -0.51
N SER A 52 -8.47 14.13 -0.48
CA SER A 52 -8.54 14.98 -1.66
C SER A 52 -8.30 16.43 -1.27
N GLN A 53 -8.08 17.29 -2.28
CA GLN A 53 -7.93 18.73 -2.07
C GLN A 53 -9.20 19.39 -1.54
N ASP A 54 -10.37 18.82 -1.81
CA ASP A 54 -11.64 19.32 -1.27
C ASP A 54 -11.84 18.90 0.18
N VAL A 55 -11.50 17.66 0.52
CA VAL A 55 -11.51 17.17 1.91
C VAL A 55 -10.57 18.00 2.76
N ALA A 56 -9.39 18.37 2.25
CA ALA A 56 -8.42 19.20 2.95
C ALA A 56 -9.00 20.53 3.45
N LYS A 57 -9.99 21.11 2.76
CA LYS A 57 -10.62 22.38 3.13
C LYS A 57 -11.74 22.23 4.17
N SER A 58 -12.18 21.00 4.46
CA SER A 58 -13.26 20.76 5.40
C SER A 58 -12.84 21.00 6.86
N ALA A 59 -13.77 21.47 7.69
CA ALA A 59 -13.51 21.67 9.12
C ALA A 59 -13.07 20.38 9.83
N ALA A 60 -13.59 19.22 9.40
CA ALA A 60 -13.21 17.92 9.93
C ALA A 60 -11.73 17.60 9.64
N ALA A 61 -11.29 17.76 8.39
CA ALA A 61 -9.92 17.46 8.00
C ALA A 61 -8.89 18.43 8.59
N GLN A 62 -9.29 19.68 8.86
CA GLN A 62 -8.42 20.69 9.48
C GLN A 62 -7.94 20.30 10.89
N ASN A 63 -8.64 19.38 11.57
CA ASN A 63 -8.17 18.77 12.82
C ASN A 63 -6.91 17.91 12.64
N PHE A 64 -6.63 17.47 11.41
CA PHE A 64 -5.52 16.59 11.05
C PHE A 64 -4.49 17.29 10.14
N ARG A 65 -4.55 18.63 10.02
CA ARG A 65 -3.69 19.39 9.09
C ARG A 65 -2.19 19.15 9.30
N ASP A 66 -1.76 18.89 10.52
CA ASP A 66 -0.35 18.63 10.87
C ASP A 66 0.15 17.31 10.24
N TYR A 67 -0.78 16.47 9.76
CA TYR A 67 -0.53 15.21 9.08
C TYR A 67 -0.71 15.31 7.55
N PHE A 68 -0.97 16.51 7.00
CA PHE A 68 -0.99 16.72 5.54
C PHE A 68 0.44 16.78 5.02
N GLY A 69 0.87 15.78 4.25
CA GLY A 69 2.26 15.68 3.76
C GLY A 69 3.24 15.20 4.83
N PHE A 70 2.74 14.51 5.85
CA PHE A 70 3.55 13.93 6.91
C PHE A 70 4.24 12.65 6.44
N SER A 71 5.45 12.39 6.95
CA SER A 71 6.27 11.23 6.62
C SER A 71 7.25 10.94 7.76
N GLU A 72 7.08 9.82 8.47
CA GLU A 72 7.93 9.43 9.60
C GLU A 72 8.20 7.92 9.62
N SER A 73 9.39 7.51 10.08
CA SER A 73 9.77 6.10 10.17
C SER A 73 8.86 5.34 11.15
N LEU A 74 8.41 4.14 10.75
CA LEU A 74 7.57 3.27 11.57
C LEU A 74 8.26 2.82 12.88
N GLN A 75 9.59 2.71 12.88
CA GLN A 75 10.37 2.30 14.07
C GLN A 75 10.33 3.34 15.18
N THR A 76 10.35 4.63 14.83
CA THR A 76 10.56 5.72 15.78
C THR A 76 9.29 6.51 16.07
N MET A 77 8.22 6.26 15.32
CA MET A 77 7.00 7.07 15.39
C MET A 77 6.32 6.94 16.77
N PRO A 78 6.08 8.07 17.48
CA PRO A 78 5.38 8.05 18.75
C PRO A 78 3.93 7.55 18.64
N SER A 79 3.46 6.79 19.62
CA SER A 79 2.12 6.16 19.59
C SER A 79 0.97 7.15 19.38
N HIS A 80 1.06 8.36 19.95
CA HIS A 80 0.01 9.38 19.79
C HIS A 80 -0.13 9.87 18.34
N ARG A 81 0.96 9.91 17.57
CA ARG A 81 0.92 10.28 16.15
C ARG A 81 0.30 9.16 15.33
N VAL A 82 0.65 7.92 15.63
CA VAL A 82 0.07 6.74 14.96
C VAL A 82 -1.45 6.75 15.16
N LEU A 83 -1.91 6.95 16.39
CA LEU A 83 -3.33 7.04 16.70
C LEU A 83 -4.03 8.20 16.01
N ALA A 84 -3.37 9.36 15.87
CA ALA A 84 -3.93 10.50 15.16
C ALA A 84 -4.13 10.22 13.66
N VAL A 85 -3.17 9.57 13.01
CA VAL A 85 -3.29 9.21 11.59
C VAL A 85 -4.39 8.16 11.39
N LEU A 86 -4.39 7.08 12.18
CA LEU A 86 -5.44 6.04 12.12
C LEU A 86 -6.85 6.59 12.39
N ARG A 87 -6.95 7.57 13.28
CA ARG A 87 -8.22 8.28 13.51
C ARG A 87 -8.61 9.10 12.28
N GLY A 88 -7.66 9.81 11.67
CA GLY A 88 -7.88 10.58 10.43
C GLY A 88 -8.33 9.71 9.26
N GLU A 89 -7.77 8.51 9.12
CA GLU A 89 -8.19 7.48 8.16
C GLU A 89 -9.65 7.07 8.40
N LYS A 90 -9.98 6.70 9.64
CA LYS A 90 -11.35 6.30 10.02
C LYS A 90 -12.38 7.41 9.76
N GLU A 91 -11.98 8.67 9.90
CA GLU A 91 -12.80 9.86 9.62
C GLU A 91 -12.74 10.30 8.15
N ARG A 92 -12.07 9.54 7.26
CA ARG A 92 -11.89 9.82 5.82
C ARG A 92 -11.26 11.18 5.53
N SER A 93 -10.46 11.69 6.46
CA SER A 93 -9.68 12.92 6.31
C SER A 93 -8.30 12.64 5.71
N LEU A 94 -7.71 11.50 6.08
CA LEU A 94 -6.43 10.96 5.59
C LEU A 94 -6.69 9.59 4.91
N PRO A 95 -5.85 9.14 3.96
CA PRO A 95 -5.98 7.86 3.26
C PRO A 95 -5.83 6.66 4.19
#